data_AF-A0A968XA20-F1
#
_entry.id   AF-A0A968XA20-F1
#
_cell.length_a   1.000
_cell.length_b   1.000
_cell.length_c   1.000
_cell.angle_alpha   90.00
_cell.angle_beta   90.00
_cell.angle_gamma   90.00
#
_symmetry.space_group_name_H-M   'P 1'
#
loop_
_entity.id
_entity.type
_entity.pdbx_description
1 polymer ?
#
loop_
_entity_poly.entity_id
_entity_poly.type
_entity_poly.pdbx_seq_one_letter_code
_entity_poly.pdbx_strand_id
1 'polypeptide(L)'
;MDFQNEKLISIAELFMDDPEEATLGQAMIDRKLYDFSLESLEHLEQFLIGIQGETASEHAWAALVLRCGAYAGEVIRRNSKPDGYNWLDYSDAAQIDSSFVKLGKRLGTFFSLYNPPNTFWFPIARIEKFLNRDSEYGLLAFAEVAIQQVGKASLSEQADMIYQSIEQKWAEIVDLSLYDVDSILEHNIAQLELALSEDQEHLLSLSLLSELLIVQENYSKAQVIIKQLIQLEPTNTLHQTKRDLLSNLDVNDQNAKIEVEFWVTDKWRDVNGW
;
A
#
# COMPACT_ATOMS: atom_id res chain seq x y z
N MET A 1 -17.70 -9.56 3.79
CA MET A 1 -16.78 -9.41 2.64
C MET A 1 -17.08 -10.45 1.56
N ASP A 2 -17.14 -11.74 1.89
CA ASP A 2 -17.40 -12.82 0.90
C ASP A 2 -18.66 -12.62 0.04
N PHE A 3 -19.75 -12.15 0.66
CA PHE A 3 -21.00 -11.89 -0.08
C PHE A 3 -20.85 -10.86 -1.22
N GLN A 4 -20.09 -9.78 -1.00
CA GLN A 4 -19.86 -8.77 -2.05
C GLN A 4 -18.94 -9.32 -3.14
N ASN A 5 -17.94 -10.13 -2.76
CA ASN A 5 -17.06 -10.79 -3.72
C ASN A 5 -17.86 -11.71 -4.67
N GLU A 6 -18.71 -12.58 -4.13
CA GLU A 6 -19.57 -13.47 -4.93
C GLU A 6 -20.52 -12.70 -5.85
N LYS A 7 -21.10 -11.62 -5.33
CA LYS A 7 -21.99 -10.74 -6.09
C LYS A 7 -21.27 -10.11 -7.29
N LEU A 8 -20.07 -9.57 -7.09
CA LEU A 8 -19.34 -8.89 -8.15
C LEU A 8 -18.70 -9.85 -9.16
N ILE A 9 -18.35 -11.07 -8.73
CA ILE A 9 -18.03 -12.16 -9.66
C ILE A 9 -19.22 -12.43 -10.59
N SER A 10 -20.42 -12.61 -10.02
CA SER A 10 -21.62 -12.89 -10.81
C SER A 10 -21.92 -11.76 -11.80
N ILE A 11 -21.81 -10.50 -11.37
CA ILE A 11 -21.99 -9.32 -12.23
C ILE A 11 -20.92 -9.28 -13.35
N ALA A 12 -19.67 -9.62 -13.04
CA ALA A 12 -18.61 -9.67 -14.03
C ALA A 12 -18.86 -10.76 -15.09
N GLU A 13 -19.45 -11.89 -14.71
CA GLU A 13 -19.80 -12.97 -15.65
C GLU A 13 -20.93 -12.57 -16.61
N LEU A 14 -21.90 -11.76 -16.14
CA LEU A 14 -22.97 -11.19 -16.98
C LEU A 14 -22.44 -10.29 -18.11
N PHE A 15 -21.21 -9.80 -18.02
CA PHE A 15 -20.56 -9.10 -19.14
C PHE A 15 -20.52 -9.99 -20.39
N MET A 16 -20.12 -11.25 -20.22
CA MET A 16 -19.87 -12.18 -21.32
C MET A 16 -21.13 -12.91 -21.77
N ASP A 17 -22.06 -13.18 -20.86
CA ASP A 17 -23.23 -14.02 -21.12
C ASP A 17 -24.32 -13.72 -20.09
N ASP A 18 -25.25 -12.84 -20.45
CA ASP A 18 -26.46 -12.58 -19.67
C ASP A 18 -27.68 -13.17 -20.41
N PRO A 19 -28.35 -14.19 -19.84
CA PRO A 19 -29.48 -14.85 -20.47
C PRO A 19 -30.76 -14.00 -20.49
N GLU A 20 -30.87 -12.97 -19.65
CA GLU A 20 -32.06 -12.11 -19.51
C GLU A 20 -31.89 -10.79 -20.25
N GLU A 21 -30.71 -10.17 -20.16
CA GLU A 21 -30.42 -8.86 -20.76
C GLU A 21 -29.03 -8.82 -21.39
N ALA A 22 -28.96 -9.01 -22.72
CA ALA A 22 -27.70 -8.97 -23.44
C ALA A 22 -26.93 -7.65 -23.21
N THR A 23 -25.62 -7.76 -22.96
CA THR A 23 -24.75 -6.59 -22.79
C THR A 23 -24.75 -5.75 -24.07
N LEU A 24 -24.74 -4.41 -23.94
CA LEU A 24 -24.59 -3.53 -25.09
C LEU A 24 -23.32 -3.91 -25.88
N GLY A 25 -23.44 -4.19 -27.18
CA GLY A 25 -22.32 -4.65 -27.99
C GLY A 25 -21.97 -6.14 -27.86
N GLN A 26 -22.85 -6.97 -27.27
CA GLN A 26 -22.64 -8.42 -27.06
C GLN A 26 -22.07 -9.17 -28.28
N ALA A 27 -22.47 -8.80 -29.50
CA ALA A 27 -22.00 -9.42 -30.73
C ALA A 27 -20.48 -9.25 -30.98
N MET A 28 -19.84 -8.29 -30.31
CA MET A 28 -18.40 -8.02 -30.38
C MET A 28 -17.59 -8.84 -29.36
N ILE A 29 -18.27 -9.53 -28.43
CA ILE A 29 -17.62 -10.25 -27.34
C ILE A 29 -17.26 -11.67 -27.80
N ASP A 30 -15.95 -11.95 -27.93
CA ASP A 30 -15.44 -13.33 -27.97
C ASP A 30 -15.08 -13.77 -26.55
N ARG A 31 -15.95 -14.59 -25.95
CA ARG A 31 -15.80 -15.12 -24.58
C ARG A 31 -14.42 -15.74 -24.30
N LYS A 32 -13.74 -16.27 -25.32
CA LYS A 32 -12.41 -16.89 -25.14
C LYS A 32 -11.32 -15.89 -24.78
N LEU A 33 -11.54 -14.60 -25.04
CA LEU A 33 -10.59 -13.52 -24.76
C LEU A 33 -10.77 -12.91 -23.35
N TYR A 34 -11.80 -13.36 -22.61
CA TYR A 34 -12.19 -12.79 -21.33
C TYR A 34 -12.08 -13.82 -20.18
N ASP A 35 -10.85 -14.20 -19.86
CA ASP A 35 -10.50 -15.23 -18.87
C ASP A 35 -10.06 -14.68 -17.50
N PHE A 36 -10.28 -13.37 -17.28
CA PHE A 36 -9.81 -12.62 -16.13
C PHE A 36 -8.27 -12.49 -15.99
N SER A 37 -7.50 -12.70 -17.08
CA SER A 37 -6.08 -12.35 -17.12
C SER A 37 -5.87 -10.83 -17.25
N LEU A 38 -4.65 -10.35 -17.04
CA LEU A 38 -4.31 -8.94 -17.29
C LEU A 38 -4.45 -8.58 -18.77
N GLU A 39 -4.03 -9.47 -19.67
CA GLU A 39 -4.13 -9.31 -21.13
C GLU A 39 -5.58 -9.14 -21.57
N SER A 40 -6.53 -9.79 -20.88
CA SER A 40 -7.96 -9.63 -21.17
C SER A 40 -8.47 -8.18 -21.03
N LEU A 41 -7.77 -7.32 -20.30
CA LEU A 41 -8.11 -5.90 -20.19
C LEU A 41 -7.86 -5.12 -21.48
N GLU A 42 -6.92 -5.54 -22.31
CA GLU A 42 -6.71 -4.94 -23.63
C GLU A 42 -7.91 -5.22 -24.54
N HIS A 43 -8.45 -6.44 -24.49
CA HIS A 43 -9.66 -6.81 -25.22
C HIS A 43 -10.90 -6.08 -24.70
N LEU A 44 -11.00 -5.88 -23.38
CA LEU A 44 -12.06 -5.06 -22.80
C LEU A 44 -11.95 -3.61 -23.29
N GLU A 45 -10.74 -3.06 -23.34
CA GLU A 45 -10.51 -1.71 -23.82
C GLU A 45 -10.89 -1.53 -25.30
N GLN A 46 -10.47 -2.45 -26.18
CA GLN A 46 -10.86 -2.43 -27.60
C GLN A 46 -12.37 -2.54 -27.77
N PHE A 47 -13.03 -3.39 -26.97
CA PHE A 47 -14.48 -3.49 -26.94
C PHE A 47 -15.13 -2.15 -26.55
N LEU A 48 -14.68 -1.51 -25.46
CA LEU A 48 -15.21 -0.22 -25.01
C LEU A 48 -15.01 0.88 -26.06
N ILE A 49 -13.89 0.88 -26.79
CA ILE A 49 -13.64 1.78 -27.92
C ILE A 49 -14.65 1.53 -29.05
N GLY A 50 -14.89 0.26 -29.38
CA GLY A 50 -15.75 -0.15 -30.48
C GLY A 50 -17.23 0.22 -30.30
N ILE A 51 -17.70 0.26 -29.05
CA ILE A 51 -19.07 0.68 -28.72
C ILE A 51 -19.20 2.21 -28.53
N GLN A 52 -18.11 2.98 -28.61
CA GLN A 52 -18.20 4.44 -28.52
C GLN A 52 -19.01 4.99 -29.70
N GLY A 53 -20.10 5.69 -29.39
CA GLY A 53 -21.00 6.26 -30.39
C GLY A 53 -22.25 5.44 -30.67
N GLU A 54 -22.39 4.27 -30.06
CA GLU A 54 -23.66 3.54 -30.02
C GLU A 54 -24.73 4.34 -29.27
N THR A 55 -25.99 4.22 -29.71
CA THR A 55 -27.12 4.82 -28.99
C THR A 55 -27.81 3.76 -28.16
N ALA A 56 -27.84 3.95 -26.85
CA ALA A 56 -28.51 3.06 -25.92
C ALA A 56 -29.25 3.83 -24.83
N SER A 57 -30.14 3.14 -24.12
CA SER A 57 -30.81 3.71 -22.95
C SER A 57 -29.81 3.95 -21.82
N GLU A 58 -30.13 4.87 -20.91
CA GLU A 58 -29.34 5.08 -19.68
C GLU A 58 -29.17 3.79 -18.88
N HIS A 59 -30.21 2.94 -18.84
CA HIS A 59 -30.16 1.65 -18.17
C HIS A 59 -29.13 0.69 -18.79
N ALA A 60 -29.13 0.57 -20.12
CA ALA A 60 -28.18 -0.28 -20.83
C ALA A 60 -26.74 0.20 -20.65
N TRP A 61 -26.51 1.52 -20.66
CA TRP A 61 -25.20 2.11 -20.36
C TRP A 61 -24.75 1.84 -18.92
N ALA A 62 -25.65 1.99 -17.95
CA ALA A 62 -25.34 1.71 -16.55
C ALA A 62 -25.02 0.22 -16.33
N ALA A 63 -25.77 -0.69 -16.96
CA ALA A 63 -25.52 -2.12 -16.91
C ALA A 63 -24.15 -2.49 -17.50
N LEU A 64 -23.83 -1.95 -18.69
CA LEU A 64 -22.51 -2.12 -19.32
C LEU A 64 -21.37 -1.64 -18.41
N VAL A 65 -21.46 -0.40 -17.90
CA VAL A 65 -20.44 0.19 -17.02
C VAL A 65 -20.23 -0.68 -15.78
N LEU A 66 -21.32 -1.13 -15.17
CA LEU A 66 -21.28 -1.99 -13.99
C LEU A 66 -20.61 -3.35 -14.29
N ARG A 67 -21.01 -4.03 -15.38
CA ARG A 67 -20.47 -5.34 -15.77
C ARG A 67 -19.00 -5.27 -16.15
N CYS A 68 -18.62 -4.32 -17.00
CA CYS A 68 -17.23 -4.09 -17.38
C CYS A 68 -16.37 -3.68 -16.19
N GLY A 69 -16.91 -2.85 -15.30
CA GLY A 69 -16.23 -2.41 -14.09
C GLY A 69 -16.00 -3.56 -13.10
N ALA A 70 -17.01 -4.41 -12.91
CA ALA A 70 -16.89 -5.63 -12.13
C ALA A 70 -15.86 -6.58 -12.73
N TYR A 71 -15.86 -6.78 -14.06
CA TYR A 71 -14.87 -7.60 -14.75
C TYR A 71 -13.44 -7.07 -14.54
N ALA A 72 -13.21 -5.78 -14.77
CA ALA A 72 -11.90 -5.17 -14.56
C ALA A 72 -11.44 -5.27 -13.09
N GLY A 73 -12.36 -5.10 -12.14
CA GLY A 73 -12.04 -5.28 -10.72
C GLY A 73 -11.74 -6.73 -10.35
N GLU A 74 -12.40 -7.71 -10.97
CA GLU A 74 -12.09 -9.12 -10.79
C GLU A 74 -10.73 -9.51 -11.37
N VAL A 75 -10.34 -8.92 -12.52
CA VAL A 75 -8.96 -9.06 -13.04
C VAL A 75 -7.96 -8.59 -11.99
N ILE A 76 -8.15 -7.38 -11.43
CA ILE A 76 -7.26 -6.84 -10.39
C ILE A 76 -7.23 -7.81 -9.19
N ARG A 77 -8.38 -8.14 -8.63
CA ARG A 77 -8.51 -8.97 -7.41
C ARG A 77 -7.84 -10.34 -7.56
N ARG A 78 -8.05 -11.02 -8.69
CA ARG A 78 -7.49 -12.36 -8.95
C ARG A 78 -5.97 -12.34 -9.11
N ASN A 79 -5.43 -11.23 -9.62
CA ASN A 79 -3.99 -11.05 -9.85
C ASN A 79 -3.27 -10.35 -8.68
N SER A 80 -3.96 -9.97 -7.59
CA SER A 80 -3.38 -9.35 -6.38
C SER A 80 -3.13 -10.32 -5.21
N LYS A 81 -3.05 -11.64 -5.44
CA LYS A 81 -2.87 -12.64 -4.35
C LYS A 81 -1.42 -12.66 -3.81
N PRO A 82 -1.20 -13.06 -2.52
CA PRO A 82 -2.15 -13.63 -1.57
C PRO A 82 -3.04 -12.60 -0.84
N ASP A 83 -2.58 -11.37 -0.61
CA ASP A 83 -3.26 -10.33 0.19
C ASP A 83 -4.23 -9.49 -0.65
N GLY A 84 -5.01 -10.16 -1.50
CA GLY A 84 -5.80 -9.50 -2.53
C GLY A 84 -6.90 -8.57 -2.04
N TYR A 85 -7.41 -7.75 -2.95
CA TYR A 85 -8.53 -6.86 -2.70
C TYR A 85 -9.82 -7.60 -2.28
N ASN A 86 -10.67 -6.91 -1.54
CA ASN A 86 -12.06 -7.29 -1.32
C ASN A 86 -12.99 -6.26 -1.94
N TRP A 87 -14.12 -6.72 -2.49
CA TRP A 87 -15.20 -5.83 -2.88
C TRP A 87 -15.92 -5.31 -1.65
N LEU A 88 -16.14 -4.00 -1.63
CA LEU A 88 -17.02 -3.31 -0.70
C LEU A 88 -18.10 -2.60 -1.49
N ASP A 89 -19.30 -2.51 -0.90
CA ASP A 89 -20.28 -1.54 -1.36
C ASP A 89 -20.01 -0.16 -0.76
N TYR A 90 -20.71 0.85 -1.27
CA TYR A 90 -20.59 2.22 -0.80
C TYR A 90 -20.76 2.37 0.73
N SER A 91 -21.70 1.61 1.33
CA SER A 91 -22.01 1.72 2.74
C SER A 91 -20.90 1.14 3.60
N ASP A 92 -20.36 -0.02 3.21
CA ASP A 92 -19.21 -0.64 3.88
C ASP A 92 -17.96 0.25 3.77
N ALA A 93 -17.67 0.78 2.58
CA ALA A 93 -16.53 1.67 2.35
C ALA A 93 -16.62 2.97 3.19
N ALA A 94 -17.82 3.57 3.30
CA ALA A 94 -18.04 4.76 4.10
C ALA A 94 -17.94 4.54 5.63
N GLN A 95 -18.11 3.30 6.10
CA GLN A 95 -17.87 2.95 7.50
C GLN A 95 -16.37 2.84 7.82
N ILE A 96 -15.58 2.37 6.85
CA ILE A 96 -14.12 2.25 7.00
C ILE A 96 -13.45 3.62 6.93
N ASP A 97 -13.79 4.43 5.91
CA ASP A 97 -13.24 5.78 5.76
C ASP A 97 -14.36 6.81 5.57
N SER A 98 -14.53 7.67 6.57
CA SER A 98 -15.51 8.77 6.54
C SER A 98 -15.27 9.77 5.40
N SER A 99 -14.04 9.87 4.88
CA SER A 99 -13.70 10.70 3.73
C SER A 99 -14.40 10.21 2.45
N PHE A 100 -14.71 8.90 2.37
CA PHE A 100 -15.43 8.27 1.25
C PHE A 100 -16.81 8.89 1.03
N VAL A 101 -17.46 9.37 2.09
CA VAL A 101 -18.77 10.06 2.02
C VAL A 101 -18.71 11.29 1.10
N LYS A 102 -17.55 11.97 1.02
CA LYS A 102 -17.36 13.15 0.17
C LYS A 102 -17.41 12.81 -1.33
N LEU A 103 -17.19 11.54 -1.70
CA LEU A 103 -17.28 11.08 -3.09
C LEU A 103 -18.73 10.99 -3.59
N GLY A 104 -19.69 10.88 -2.65
CA GLY A 104 -21.11 10.72 -2.93
C GLY A 104 -21.48 9.35 -3.50
N LYS A 105 -22.73 8.93 -3.30
CA LYS A 105 -23.25 7.66 -3.80
C LYS A 105 -23.69 7.78 -5.26
N ARG A 106 -22.92 7.20 -6.17
CA ARG A 106 -23.15 7.16 -7.63
C ARG A 106 -22.64 5.83 -8.19
N LEU A 107 -22.89 5.55 -9.47
CA LEU A 107 -22.53 4.27 -10.10
C LEU A 107 -21.04 3.93 -9.90
N GLY A 108 -20.12 4.83 -10.23
CA GLY A 108 -18.68 4.61 -10.07
C GLY A 108 -18.17 4.44 -8.63
N THR A 109 -18.95 4.83 -7.62
CA THR A 109 -18.60 4.68 -6.19
C THR A 109 -19.45 3.61 -5.51
N PHE A 110 -20.34 2.95 -6.25
CA PHE A 110 -21.29 2.00 -5.68
C PHE A 110 -20.60 0.74 -5.18
N PHE A 111 -19.54 0.32 -5.89
CA PHE A 111 -18.61 -0.71 -5.43
C PHE A 111 -17.18 -0.24 -5.60
N SER A 112 -16.33 -0.61 -4.66
CA SER A 112 -14.89 -0.37 -4.69
C SER A 112 -14.13 -1.62 -4.29
N LEU A 113 -12.92 -1.75 -4.81
CA LEU A 113 -11.95 -2.69 -4.28
C LEU A 113 -11.27 -2.03 -3.08
N TYR A 114 -11.09 -2.79 -2.01
CA TYR A 114 -10.43 -2.35 -0.79
C TYR A 114 -9.36 -3.34 -0.37
N ASN A 115 -8.18 -2.81 -0.08
CA ASN A 115 -7.11 -3.52 0.60
C ASN A 115 -6.68 -2.67 1.81
N PRO A 116 -6.75 -3.21 3.03
CA PRO A 116 -6.21 -2.57 4.22
C PRO A 116 -4.76 -2.07 4.03
N PRO A 117 -4.35 -1.02 4.78
CA PRO A 117 -5.17 -0.28 5.73
C PRO A 117 -6.11 0.73 5.05
N ASN A 118 -5.80 1.30 3.89
CA ASN A 118 -6.60 2.39 3.27
C ASN A 118 -6.54 2.46 1.74
N THR A 119 -6.30 1.36 1.04
CA THR A 119 -6.17 1.41 -0.42
C THR A 119 -7.52 1.09 -1.08
N PHE A 120 -8.20 2.13 -1.60
CA PHE A 120 -9.41 2.00 -2.39
C PHE A 120 -9.12 2.13 -3.90
N TRP A 121 -9.70 1.24 -4.70
CA TRP A 121 -9.75 1.35 -6.16
C TRP A 121 -11.18 1.33 -6.68
N PHE A 122 -11.41 2.06 -7.77
CA PHE A 122 -12.76 2.27 -8.32
C PHE A 122 -12.86 1.78 -9.77
N PRO A 123 -12.84 0.46 -10.02
CA PRO A 123 -12.93 -0.10 -11.38
C PRO A 123 -14.18 0.38 -12.15
N ILE A 124 -15.32 0.55 -11.49
CA ILE A 124 -16.55 1.03 -12.15
C ILE A 124 -16.40 2.49 -12.59
N ALA A 125 -15.94 3.39 -11.70
CA ALA A 125 -15.66 4.77 -12.06
C ALA A 125 -14.61 4.88 -13.18
N ARG A 126 -13.68 3.91 -13.23
CA ARG A 126 -12.66 3.85 -14.27
C ARG A 126 -13.27 3.62 -15.65
N ILE A 127 -14.23 2.71 -15.77
CA ILE A 127 -14.97 2.47 -17.00
C ILE A 127 -15.81 3.69 -17.39
N GLU A 128 -16.49 4.34 -16.44
CA GLU A 128 -17.24 5.58 -16.71
C GLU A 128 -16.34 6.66 -17.32
N LYS A 129 -15.17 6.92 -16.71
CA LYS A 129 -14.20 7.89 -17.23
C LYS A 129 -13.66 7.52 -18.60
N PHE A 130 -13.41 6.22 -18.84
CA PHE A 130 -12.92 5.74 -20.12
C PHE A 130 -13.92 6.01 -21.25
N LEU A 131 -15.20 5.69 -21.04
CA LEU A 131 -16.26 5.96 -22.02
C LEU A 131 -16.48 7.45 -22.27
N ASN A 132 -16.28 8.29 -21.25
CA ASN A 132 -16.38 9.75 -21.36
C ASN A 132 -15.15 10.43 -21.97
N ARG A 133 -14.10 9.67 -22.34
CA ARG A 133 -12.80 10.18 -22.84
C ARG A 133 -12.05 11.06 -21.84
N ASP A 134 -12.36 10.92 -20.56
CA ASP A 134 -11.71 11.63 -19.45
C ASP A 134 -10.60 10.78 -18.81
N SER A 135 -10.06 9.81 -19.57
CA SER A 135 -9.03 8.89 -19.08
C SER A 135 -7.72 9.06 -19.85
N GLU A 136 -6.68 9.49 -19.14
CA GLU A 136 -5.32 9.63 -19.69
C GLU A 136 -4.57 8.30 -19.80
N TYR A 137 -5.00 7.28 -19.08
CA TYR A 137 -4.35 5.97 -19.01
C TYR A 137 -5.30 4.87 -19.51
N GLY A 138 -4.76 3.72 -19.93
CA GLY A 138 -5.56 2.54 -20.29
C GLY A 138 -6.08 1.77 -19.07
N LEU A 139 -6.87 0.71 -19.31
CA LEU A 139 -7.34 -0.20 -18.26
C LEU A 139 -6.23 -1.09 -17.70
N LEU A 140 -5.32 -1.57 -18.57
CA LEU A 140 -4.18 -2.38 -18.16
C LEU A 140 -3.28 -1.62 -17.18
N ALA A 141 -2.84 -0.42 -17.54
CA ALA A 141 -2.00 0.41 -16.68
C ALA A 141 -2.67 0.71 -15.32
N PHE A 142 -3.99 0.94 -15.32
CA PHE A 142 -4.74 1.11 -14.07
C PHE A 142 -4.69 -0.15 -13.19
N ALA A 143 -4.86 -1.33 -13.77
CA ALA A 143 -4.82 -2.60 -13.04
C ALA A 143 -3.41 -2.93 -12.51
N GLU A 144 -2.37 -2.67 -13.30
CA GLU A 144 -0.97 -2.88 -12.89
C GLU A 144 -0.61 -2.05 -11.66
N VAL A 145 -0.97 -0.76 -11.64
CA VAL A 145 -0.72 0.10 -10.48
C VAL A 145 -1.50 -0.41 -9.25
N ALA A 146 -2.76 -0.83 -9.43
CA ALA A 146 -3.54 -1.40 -8.34
C ALA A 146 -2.89 -2.65 -7.75
N ILE A 147 -2.45 -3.58 -8.59
CA ILE A 147 -1.82 -4.82 -8.15
C ILE A 147 -0.48 -4.55 -7.43
N GLN A 148 0.34 -3.64 -7.97
CA GLN A 148 1.62 -3.28 -7.34
C GLN A 148 1.45 -2.67 -5.95
N GLN A 149 0.36 -1.94 -5.72
CA GLN A 149 0.11 -1.29 -4.43
C GLN A 149 -0.19 -2.29 -3.30
N VAL A 150 -0.79 -3.45 -3.62
CA VAL A 150 -1.04 -4.53 -2.64
C VAL A 150 0.27 -5.09 -2.09
N GLY A 151 1.23 -5.37 -2.98
CA GLY A 151 2.53 -5.88 -2.56
C GLY A 151 3.24 -4.92 -1.59
N LYS A 152 3.23 -3.62 -1.90
CA LYS A 152 3.86 -2.61 -1.03
C LYS A 152 3.18 -2.48 0.34
N ALA A 153 1.84 -2.47 0.38
CA ALA A 153 1.10 -2.37 1.63
C ALA A 153 1.37 -3.58 2.54
N SER A 154 1.37 -4.79 1.99
CA SER A 154 1.62 -6.03 2.76
C SER A 154 3.02 -6.10 3.37
N LEU A 155 4.03 -5.57 2.68
CA LEU A 155 5.41 -5.51 3.16
C LEU A 155 5.58 -4.48 4.27
N SER A 156 4.96 -3.30 4.10
CA SER A 156 4.98 -2.24 5.11
C SER A 156 4.24 -2.66 6.39
N GLU A 157 3.10 -3.34 6.28
CA GLU A 157 2.37 -3.88 7.44
C GLU A 157 3.18 -4.93 8.22
N GLN A 158 3.91 -5.81 7.53
CA GLN A 158 4.80 -6.77 8.19
C GLN A 158 5.95 -6.08 8.91
N ALA A 159 6.57 -5.08 8.28
CA ALA A 159 7.60 -4.27 8.90
C ALA A 159 7.08 -3.51 10.13
N ASP A 160 5.87 -2.94 10.04
CA ASP A 160 5.16 -2.28 11.15
C ASP A 160 4.91 -3.24 12.32
N MET A 161 4.40 -4.44 12.06
CA MET A 161 4.15 -5.45 13.10
C MET A 161 5.43 -5.86 13.82
N ILE A 162 6.51 -6.08 13.06
CA ILE A 162 7.82 -6.39 13.64
C ILE A 162 8.31 -5.21 14.48
N TYR A 163 8.22 -4.00 13.94
CA TYR A 163 8.63 -2.78 14.63
C TYR A 163 7.86 -2.57 15.94
N GLN A 164 6.53 -2.66 15.94
CA GLN A 164 5.71 -2.50 17.15
C GLN A 164 6.08 -3.52 18.23
N SER A 165 6.37 -4.78 17.83
CA SER A 165 6.85 -5.77 18.79
C SER A 165 8.22 -5.42 19.38
N ILE A 166 9.10 -4.79 18.59
CA ILE A 166 10.42 -4.35 19.06
C ILE A 166 10.27 -3.13 19.94
N GLU A 167 9.47 -2.14 19.55
CA GLU A 167 9.20 -0.92 20.29
C GLU A 167 8.67 -1.22 21.69
N GLN A 168 7.68 -2.11 21.81
CA GLN A 168 7.13 -2.51 23.11
C GLN A 168 8.21 -3.12 24.02
N LYS A 169 9.02 -4.04 23.49
CA LYS A 169 10.14 -4.65 24.24
C LYS A 169 11.21 -3.62 24.57
N TRP A 170 11.49 -2.71 23.64
CA TRP A 170 12.52 -1.68 23.79
C TRP A 170 12.14 -0.68 24.88
N ALA A 171 10.87 -0.30 24.97
CA ALA A 171 10.35 0.51 26.08
C ALA A 171 10.58 -0.18 27.44
N GLU A 172 10.31 -1.49 27.56
CA GLU A 172 10.59 -2.27 28.77
C GLU A 172 12.10 -2.32 29.10
N ILE A 173 12.95 -2.50 28.08
CA ILE A 173 14.42 -2.50 28.22
C ILE A 173 14.92 -1.15 28.72
N VAL A 174 14.38 -0.05 28.19
CA VAL A 174 14.75 1.31 28.60
C VAL A 174 14.31 1.59 30.03
N ASP A 175 13.08 1.20 30.42
CA ASP A 175 12.58 1.34 31.80
C ASP A 175 13.43 0.57 32.81
N LEU A 176 13.86 -0.65 32.44
CA LEU A 176 14.74 -1.48 33.26
C LEU A 176 16.22 -1.07 33.19
N SER A 177 16.57 -0.04 32.41
CA SER A 177 17.96 0.39 32.17
C SER A 177 18.87 -0.74 31.67
N LEU A 178 18.36 -1.61 30.79
CA LEU A 178 19.06 -2.75 30.19
C LEU A 178 19.51 -2.50 28.74
N TYR A 179 19.52 -1.23 28.31
CA TYR A 179 19.77 -0.83 26.92
C TYR A 179 21.24 -0.91 26.49
N ASP A 180 22.16 -1.23 27.41
CA ASP A 180 23.59 -1.44 27.19
C ASP A 180 23.98 -2.93 27.14
N VAL A 181 23.02 -3.84 27.24
CA VAL A 181 23.27 -5.28 27.22
C VAL A 181 23.42 -5.76 25.76
N ASP A 182 24.63 -6.14 25.37
CA ASP A 182 24.99 -6.55 24.00
C ASP A 182 24.00 -7.56 23.37
N SER A 183 23.64 -8.63 24.09
CA SER A 183 22.74 -9.66 23.56
C SER A 183 21.34 -9.14 23.25
N ILE A 184 20.88 -8.12 23.98
CA ILE A 184 19.57 -7.48 23.75
C ILE A 184 19.65 -6.60 22.50
N LEU A 185 20.73 -5.80 22.39
CA LEU A 185 20.98 -4.95 21.23
C LEU A 185 21.09 -5.78 19.94
N GLU A 186 21.89 -6.84 19.94
CA GLU A 186 22.05 -7.74 18.80
C GLU A 186 20.72 -8.36 18.36
N HIS A 187 19.90 -8.81 19.31
CA HIS A 187 18.59 -9.37 19.01
C HIS A 187 17.66 -8.35 18.34
N ASN A 188 17.54 -7.14 18.89
CA ASN A 188 16.67 -6.10 18.35
C ASN A 188 17.17 -5.60 16.99
N ILE A 189 18.49 -5.46 16.80
CA ILE A 189 19.09 -5.12 15.50
C ILE A 189 18.71 -6.17 14.45
N ALA A 190 18.84 -7.46 14.75
CA ALA A 190 18.48 -8.52 13.81
C ALA A 190 16.99 -8.50 13.45
N GLN A 191 16.11 -8.16 14.40
CA GLN A 191 14.67 -8.03 14.14
C GLN A 191 14.34 -6.78 13.30
N LEU A 192 15.02 -5.65 13.53
CA LEU A 192 14.87 -4.45 12.70
C LEU A 192 15.38 -4.69 11.27
N GLU A 193 16.48 -5.42 11.12
CA GLU A 193 16.97 -5.84 9.80
C GLU A 193 16.00 -6.75 9.07
N LEU A 194 15.30 -7.63 9.82
CA LEU A 194 14.21 -8.43 9.26
C LEU A 194 13.06 -7.54 8.79
N ALA A 195 12.62 -6.56 9.59
CA ALA A 195 11.60 -5.59 9.17
C ALA A 195 12.02 -4.83 7.90
N LEU A 196 13.28 -4.40 7.80
CA LEU A 196 13.81 -3.71 6.63
C LEU A 196 14.01 -4.62 5.42
N SER A 197 14.05 -5.94 5.61
CA SER A 197 14.04 -6.89 4.49
C SER A 197 12.66 -7.01 3.85
N GLU A 198 11.59 -6.75 4.62
CA GLU A 198 10.23 -6.63 4.11
C GLU A 198 10.00 -5.25 3.48
N ASP A 199 10.29 -4.16 4.21
CA ASP A 199 10.16 -2.79 3.72
C ASP A 199 11.46 -1.99 3.94
N GLN A 200 12.23 -1.82 2.88
CA GLN A 200 13.52 -1.11 2.91
C GLN A 200 13.38 0.37 3.25
N GLU A 201 12.19 0.97 3.05
CA GLU A 201 11.94 2.40 3.30
C GLU A 201 11.22 2.63 4.63
N HIS A 202 11.09 1.59 5.48
CA HIS A 202 10.39 1.68 6.75
C HIS A 202 11.10 2.62 7.76
N LEU A 203 10.63 3.87 7.81
CA LEU A 203 11.27 4.99 8.51
C LEU A 203 11.50 4.73 10.00
N LEU A 204 10.53 4.12 10.68
CA LEU A 204 10.59 3.86 12.12
C LEU A 204 11.68 2.83 12.44
N SER A 205 11.76 1.74 11.65
CA SER A 205 12.82 0.74 11.80
C SER A 205 14.20 1.31 11.46
N LEU A 206 14.34 2.08 10.38
CA LEU A 206 15.60 2.76 10.05
C LEU A 206 16.05 3.70 11.18
N SER A 207 15.11 4.47 11.76
CA SER A 207 15.40 5.43 12.82
C SER A 207 15.91 4.73 14.08
N LEU A 208 15.20 3.71 14.58
CA LEU A 208 15.62 2.95 15.76
C LEU A 208 16.91 2.15 15.49
N LEU A 209 17.03 1.52 14.32
CA LEU A 209 18.24 0.76 13.95
C LEU A 209 19.48 1.65 13.95
N SER A 210 19.39 2.87 13.42
CA SER A 210 20.51 3.81 13.45
C SER A 210 20.98 4.11 14.87
N GLU A 211 20.06 4.18 15.84
CA GLU A 211 20.37 4.48 17.24
C GLU A 211 21.00 3.27 17.94
N LEU A 212 20.46 2.08 17.74
CA LEU A 212 21.05 0.85 18.30
C LEU A 212 22.46 0.60 17.76
N LEU A 213 22.68 0.86 16.46
CA LEU A 213 24.01 0.76 15.86
C LEU A 213 25.00 1.78 16.42
N ILE A 214 24.54 2.98 16.78
CA ILE A 214 25.37 3.99 17.43
C ILE A 214 25.81 3.50 18.82
N VAL A 215 24.90 2.93 19.61
CA VAL A 215 25.21 2.41 20.95
C VAL A 215 26.16 1.20 20.88
N GLN A 216 26.03 0.35 19.86
CA GLN A 216 27.00 -0.73 19.59
C GLN A 216 28.34 -0.24 18.97
N GLU A 217 28.58 1.07 18.91
CA GLU A 217 29.74 1.68 18.25
C GLU A 217 29.94 1.30 16.77
N ASN A 218 28.89 0.81 16.09
CA ASN A 218 28.91 0.48 14.67
C ASN A 218 28.59 1.70 13.80
N TYR A 219 29.40 2.75 13.95
CA TYR A 219 29.17 4.06 13.33
C TYR A 219 29.13 4.01 11.81
N SER A 220 29.93 3.13 11.19
CA SER A 220 29.96 2.98 9.73
C SER A 220 28.61 2.55 9.16
N LYS A 221 27.97 1.56 9.79
CA LYS A 221 26.64 1.09 9.38
C LYS A 221 25.57 2.10 9.74
N ALA A 222 25.66 2.73 10.92
CA ALA A 222 24.74 3.79 11.32
C ALA A 222 24.72 4.96 10.31
N GLN A 223 25.88 5.40 9.81
CA GLN A 223 25.97 6.47 8.79
C GLN A 223 25.27 6.10 7.48
N VAL A 224 25.34 4.83 7.06
CA VAL A 224 24.62 4.35 5.86
C VAL A 224 23.10 4.48 6.06
N ILE A 225 22.59 4.02 7.21
CA ILE A 225 21.17 4.11 7.55
C ILE A 225 20.71 5.57 7.67
N ILE A 226 21.50 6.44 8.32
CA ILE A 226 21.18 7.87 8.45
C ILE A 226 21.14 8.57 7.10
N LYS A 227 22.06 8.22 6.18
CA LYS A 227 22.03 8.76 4.82
C LYS A 227 20.73 8.38 4.10
N GLN A 228 20.27 7.15 4.28
CA GLN A 228 18.99 6.69 3.74
C GLN A 228 17.80 7.44 4.35
N LEU A 229 17.77 7.62 5.68
CA LEU A 229 16.76 8.43 6.37
C LEU A 229 16.70 9.86 5.83
N ILE A 230 17.83 10.52 5.59
CA ILE A 230 17.89 11.87 5.02
C ILE A 230 17.39 11.89 3.57
N GLN A 231 17.64 10.83 2.80
CA GLN A 231 17.12 10.73 1.43
C GLN A 231 15.59 10.63 1.42
N LEU A 232 15.01 9.88 2.36
CA LEU A 232 13.56 9.72 2.50
C LEU A 232 12.91 10.95 3.13
N GLU A 233 13.54 11.58 4.12
CA GLU A 233 13.03 12.75 4.85
C GLU A 233 14.07 13.89 4.93
N PRO A 234 14.33 14.61 3.81
CA PRO A 234 15.42 15.60 3.75
C PRO A 234 15.25 16.80 4.69
N THR A 235 14.02 17.11 5.09
CA THR A 235 13.70 18.23 5.98
C THR A 235 13.69 17.86 7.46
N ASN A 236 13.88 16.58 7.81
CA ASN A 236 13.86 16.14 9.19
C ASN A 236 15.16 16.54 9.91
N THR A 237 15.05 17.49 10.84
CA THR A 237 16.19 18.03 11.58
C THR A 237 16.88 16.99 12.45
N LEU A 238 16.14 15.99 12.96
CA LEU A 238 16.69 14.93 13.80
C LEU A 238 17.71 14.09 13.03
N HIS A 239 17.39 13.69 11.80
CA HIS A 239 18.31 12.90 10.96
C HIS A 239 19.55 13.71 10.58
N GLN A 240 19.39 15.02 10.35
CA GLN A 240 20.51 15.92 10.13
C GLN A 240 21.42 16.02 11.37
N THR A 241 20.83 16.16 12.56
CA THR A 241 21.59 16.15 13.83
C THR A 241 22.36 14.85 14.01
N LYS A 242 21.74 13.68 13.76
CA LYS A 242 22.44 12.37 13.80
C LYS A 242 23.65 12.33 12.87
N ARG A 243 23.50 12.81 11.63
CA ARG A 243 24.60 12.89 10.65
C ARG A 243 25.72 13.80 11.16
N ASP A 244 25.38 14.98 11.66
CA ASP A 244 26.37 15.97 12.09
C ASP A 244 27.14 15.48 13.33
N LEU A 245 26.46 14.81 14.27
CA LEU A 245 27.08 14.12 15.40
C LEU A 245 28.10 13.08 14.91
N LEU A 246 27.71 12.17 14.02
CA LEU A 246 28.61 11.13 13.53
C LEU A 246 29.71 11.61 12.58
N SER A 247 29.51 12.76 11.91
CA SER A 247 30.52 13.32 11.00
C SER A 247 31.67 14.00 11.76
N ASN A 248 31.39 14.48 12.98
CA ASN A 248 32.37 15.13 13.84
C ASN A 248 33.02 14.16 14.85
N LEU A 249 32.56 12.91 14.90
CA LEU A 249 33.05 11.89 15.82
C LEU A 249 34.47 11.45 15.45
N ASP A 250 35.45 11.77 16.30
CA ASP A 250 36.73 11.06 16.30
C ASP A 250 36.55 9.74 17.05
N VAL A 251 36.61 8.63 16.32
CA VAL A 251 36.45 7.28 16.89
C VAL A 251 37.52 6.90 17.93
N ASN A 252 38.61 7.67 18.02
CA ASN A 252 39.63 7.51 19.06
C ASN A 252 39.42 8.41 20.27
N ASP A 253 38.50 9.38 20.21
CA ASP A 253 38.16 10.26 21.32
C ASP A 253 37.01 9.65 22.14
N GLN A 254 37.35 9.14 23.33
CA GLN A 254 36.38 8.54 24.23
C GLN A 254 35.30 9.54 24.69
N ASN A 255 35.61 10.83 24.78
CA ASN A 255 34.61 11.83 25.19
C ASN A 255 33.57 12.03 24.10
N ALA A 256 34.00 12.05 22.84
CA ALA A 256 33.09 12.16 21.70
C ALA A 256 32.15 10.96 21.61
N LYS A 257 32.63 9.74 21.92
CA LYS A 257 31.78 8.55 22.02
C LYS A 257 30.73 8.68 23.12
N ILE A 258 31.14 9.12 24.31
CA ILE A 258 30.23 9.32 25.46
C ILE A 258 29.16 10.38 25.14
N GLU A 259 29.53 11.46 24.43
CA GLU A 259 28.58 12.50 24.04
C GLU A 259 27.50 11.95 23.08
N VAL A 260 27.91 11.14 22.10
CA VAL A 260 26.99 10.51 21.15
C VAL A 260 26.08 9.49 21.84
N GLU A 261 26.63 8.65 22.73
CA GLU A 261 25.84 7.69 23.50
C GLU A 261 24.86 8.39 24.45
N PHE A 262 25.29 9.46 25.11
CA PHE A 262 24.44 10.28 25.97
C PHE A 262 23.28 10.88 25.18
N TRP A 263 23.54 11.41 23.98
CA TRP A 263 22.48 11.95 23.12
C TRP A 263 21.41 10.91 22.75
N VAL A 264 21.83 9.69 22.40
CA VAL A 264 20.89 8.60 22.08
C VAL A 264 20.08 8.17 23.31
N THR A 265 20.76 8.00 24.44
CA THR A 265 20.12 7.51 25.68
C THR A 265 19.20 8.54 26.32
N ASP A 266 19.53 9.84 26.23
CA ASP A 266 18.65 10.93 26.65
C ASP A 266 17.37 10.95 25.82
N LYS A 267 17.49 10.76 24.50
CA LYS A 267 16.33 10.65 23.61
C LYS A 267 15.40 9.51 24.01
N TRP A 268 15.92 8.31 24.30
CA TRP A 268 15.09 7.18 24.73
C TRP A 268 14.35 7.43 26.04
N ARG A 269 14.93 8.23 26.95
CA ARG A 269 14.31 8.56 28.24
C ARG A 269 13.20 9.61 28.14
N ASP A 270 13.16 10.40 27.07
CA ASP A 270 12.03 11.29 26.79
C ASP A 270 10.85 10.48 26.20
N VAL A 271 10.11 9.82 27.10
CA VAL A 271 8.96 8.96 26.79
C VAL A 271 7.82 9.68 26.05
N ASN A 272 7.86 11.01 25.94
CA ASN A 272 6.86 11.78 25.17
C ASN A 272 7.15 11.81 23.66
N GLY A 273 8.28 11.26 23.21
CA GLY A 273 8.78 11.39 21.83
C GLY A 273 9.08 10.07 21.12
N TRP A 274 8.54 8.95 21.60
CA TRP A 274 8.56 7.67 20.88
C TRP A 274 7.52 7.67 19.76
#